data_AF-A0A8S3I8U1-F1
#
_entry.id   AF-A0A8S3I8U1-F1
#
_cell.length_a   1.000
_cell.length_b   1.000
_cell.length_c   1.000
_cell.angle_alpha   90.00
_cell.angle_beta   90.00
_cell.angle_gamma   90.00
#
_symmetry.space_group_name_H-M   'P 1'
#
loop_
_entity.id
_entity.type
_entity.pdbx_description
1 polymer ?
#
loop_
_entity_poly.entity_id
_entity_poly.type
_entity_poly.pdbx_seq_one_letter_code
_entity_poly.pdbx_strand_id
1 'polypeptide(L)'
;AVQHHPISVAFQSGISQLQLVSHPNATMLEAGSIPERLLNIFKFYTDKHQIPMNKYAVDISGKQSAVQDSIDAFVLLSKRSFIPFDGDFQIKTSFPAQITSENRVIDWKTALDAIECARIVSKLATLEKLPDNVWVLPTLFASQVKDDDNTTFYIRGGLRDAYCNGNVLGVPEHLTPIIACALTTRNIITPDKTLFESLVEFGFNPLILFRDISNAIIGSQLHFIAIRWVPDAHTQNIAYLLDMNRKCFVGLLLKDSECEKNKIISGGKLASLIFPSVTPTESEHQSTQRIIISTLYFHHTIYTKHIEPLARLLNK
;
A
#
# COMPACT_ATOMS: atom_id res chain seq x y z
N ALA A 1 23.19 17.80 0.94
CA ALA A 1 21.78 17.74 1.38
C ALA A 1 20.80 18.04 0.24
N VAL A 2 20.81 19.24 -0.36
CA VAL A 2 19.85 19.63 -1.42
C VAL A 2 19.98 18.80 -2.72
N GLN A 3 21.20 18.48 -3.16
CA GLN A 3 21.42 17.67 -4.37
C GLN A 3 20.95 16.20 -4.25
N HIS A 4 20.82 15.69 -3.01
CA HIS A 4 20.39 14.31 -2.72
C HIS A 4 18.97 14.26 -2.16
N HIS A 5 18.20 15.34 -2.28
CA HIS A 5 16.82 15.38 -1.84
C HIS A 5 15.97 14.41 -2.71
N PRO A 6 15.02 13.64 -2.16
CA PRO A 6 14.23 12.67 -2.94
C PRO A 6 13.45 13.28 -4.10
N ILE A 7 13.18 14.60 -4.03
CA ILE A 7 12.63 15.35 -5.15
C ILE A 7 13.67 15.41 -6.28
N SER A 8 14.92 15.79 -6.03
CA SER A 8 15.96 15.86 -7.08
C SER A 8 16.35 14.48 -7.63
N VAL A 9 16.36 13.43 -6.81
CA VAL A 9 16.74 12.07 -7.24
C VAL A 9 15.60 11.35 -7.98
N ALA A 10 14.34 11.54 -7.58
CA ALA A 10 13.21 10.87 -8.26
C ALA A 10 12.90 11.42 -9.65
N PHE A 11 13.28 12.66 -9.96
CA PHE A 11 13.00 13.29 -11.26
C PHE A 11 13.99 12.91 -12.37
N GLN A 12 15.15 12.28 -12.06
CA GLN A 12 16.15 11.98 -13.10
C GLN A 12 15.93 10.64 -13.81
N SER A 13 15.25 9.64 -13.20
CA SER A 13 15.03 8.35 -13.87
C SER A 13 13.94 7.44 -13.27
N GLY A 14 13.30 7.79 -12.14
CA GLY A 14 12.39 6.87 -11.41
C GLY A 14 13.07 5.63 -10.80
N ILE A 15 14.38 5.48 -11.04
CA ILE A 15 15.26 4.42 -10.55
C ILE A 15 16.11 5.02 -9.42
N SER A 16 16.25 4.29 -8.32
CA SER A 16 17.15 4.64 -7.22
C SER A 16 17.87 3.40 -6.73
N GLN A 17 18.97 3.65 -6.02
CA GLN A 17 19.78 2.63 -5.39
C GLN A 17 19.53 2.61 -3.89
N LEU A 18 19.02 1.48 -3.39
CA LEU A 18 19.07 1.13 -1.98
C LEU A 18 20.52 0.76 -1.64
N GLN A 19 21.10 1.42 -0.66
CA GLN A 19 22.48 1.16 -0.24
C GLN A 19 22.50 -0.01 0.73
N LEU A 20 23.41 -0.97 0.53
CA LEU A 20 23.63 -2.09 1.43
C LEU A 20 24.76 -1.74 2.39
N VAL A 21 24.39 -1.48 3.65
CA VAL A 21 25.30 -1.02 4.70
C VAL A 21 25.69 -2.17 5.61
N SER A 22 26.99 -2.41 5.78
CA SER A 22 27.51 -3.55 6.53
C SER A 22 27.49 -3.31 8.04
N HIS A 23 26.97 -4.29 8.78
CA HIS A 23 26.89 -4.28 10.24
C HIS A 23 27.36 -5.62 10.86
N PRO A 24 28.61 -6.08 10.60
CA PRO A 24 29.03 -7.45 10.88
C PRO A 24 29.11 -7.79 12.38
N ASN A 25 29.22 -6.78 13.25
CA ASN A 25 29.33 -6.96 14.71
C ASN A 25 28.09 -6.42 15.45
N ALA A 26 27.05 -6.02 14.74
CA ALA A 26 25.86 -5.44 15.36
C ALA A 26 24.92 -6.53 15.88
N THR A 27 24.22 -6.22 16.98
CA THR A 27 23.08 -7.03 17.39
C THR A 27 21.88 -6.68 16.52
N MET A 28 21.33 -7.68 15.84
CA MET A 28 20.15 -7.52 14.98
C MET A 28 18.88 -7.87 15.76
N LEU A 29 17.86 -7.02 15.63
CA LEU A 29 16.49 -7.35 16.01
C LEU A 29 15.76 -7.84 14.77
N GLU A 30 14.98 -8.91 14.90
CA GLU A 30 14.28 -9.54 13.78
C GLU A 30 12.84 -9.91 14.17
N ALA A 31 11.92 -9.83 13.21
CA ALA A 31 10.55 -10.31 13.36
C ALA A 31 9.99 -10.82 12.03
N GLY A 32 9.14 -11.85 12.09
CA GLY A 32 8.60 -12.49 10.90
C GLY A 32 9.63 -13.42 10.23
N SER A 33 9.46 -13.65 8.93
CA SER A 33 10.31 -14.57 8.17
C SER A 33 10.44 -14.12 6.72
N ILE A 34 11.67 -14.16 6.20
CA ILE A 34 11.91 -13.97 4.76
C ILE A 34 11.36 -15.20 4.03
N PRO A 35 10.43 -15.04 3.08
CA PRO A 35 9.92 -16.16 2.29
C PRO A 35 11.06 -16.92 1.60
N GLU A 36 10.94 -18.25 1.50
CA GLU A 36 11.98 -19.10 0.89
C GLU A 36 12.37 -18.64 -0.51
N ARG A 37 11.38 -18.24 -1.31
CA ARG A 37 11.58 -17.70 -2.68
C ARG A 37 12.45 -16.44 -2.73
N LEU A 38 12.57 -15.70 -1.61
CA LEU A 38 13.33 -14.46 -1.50
C LEU A 38 14.70 -14.65 -0.84
N LEU A 39 15.01 -15.81 -0.25
CA LEU A 39 16.26 -16.03 0.48
C LEU A 39 17.51 -15.77 -0.37
N ASN A 40 17.50 -16.18 -1.65
CA ASN A 40 18.61 -15.92 -2.55
C ASN A 40 18.83 -14.42 -2.83
N ILE A 41 17.75 -13.65 -2.92
CA ILE A 41 17.80 -12.20 -3.16
C ILE A 41 18.31 -11.49 -1.88
N PHE A 42 17.95 -12.01 -0.71
CA PHE A 42 18.32 -11.48 0.60
C PHE A 42 19.63 -12.05 1.17
N LYS A 43 20.49 -12.68 0.36
CA LYS A 43 21.83 -13.13 0.81
C LYS A 43 22.70 -12.02 1.37
N PHE A 44 22.50 -10.78 0.91
CA PHE A 44 23.14 -9.61 1.50
C PHE A 44 22.84 -9.49 3.00
N TYR A 45 21.62 -9.86 3.40
CA TYR A 45 21.17 -9.82 4.78
C TYR A 45 21.58 -11.09 5.53
N THR A 46 21.27 -12.28 4.99
CA THR A 46 21.46 -13.56 5.70
C THR A 46 22.93 -13.97 5.81
N ASP A 47 23.75 -13.65 4.80
CA ASP A 47 25.13 -14.15 4.71
C ASP A 47 26.15 -13.04 5.04
N LYS A 48 25.81 -11.78 4.71
CA LYS A 48 26.75 -10.64 4.80
C LYS A 48 26.40 -9.63 5.91
N HIS A 49 25.29 -9.81 6.63
CA HIS A 49 24.82 -8.88 7.67
C HIS A 49 24.73 -7.43 7.18
N GLN A 50 24.22 -7.23 5.97
CA GLN A 50 24.01 -5.92 5.38
C GLN A 50 22.55 -5.48 5.51
N ILE A 51 22.35 -4.20 5.82
CA ILE A 51 21.03 -3.57 5.94
C ILE A 51 20.75 -2.69 4.72
N PRO A 52 19.59 -2.83 4.07
CA PRO A 52 19.20 -1.95 2.99
C PRO A 52 18.74 -0.61 3.58
N MET A 53 19.41 0.46 3.19
CA MET A 53 19.13 1.82 3.63
C MET A 53 18.87 2.73 2.43
N ASN A 54 17.94 3.67 2.58
CA ASN A 54 17.81 4.77 1.63
C ASN A 54 19.12 5.58 1.61
N LYS A 55 19.64 5.91 0.41
CA LYS A 55 20.89 6.69 0.26
C LYS A 55 20.90 7.96 1.10
N TYR A 56 19.80 8.69 1.18
CA TYR A 56 19.70 9.88 2.02
C TYR A 56 19.91 9.55 3.50
N ALA A 57 19.35 8.45 4.00
CA ALA A 57 19.53 8.00 5.37
C ALA A 57 21.00 7.66 5.66
N VAL A 58 21.68 7.00 4.72
CA VAL A 58 23.13 6.76 4.79
C VAL A 58 23.90 8.07 4.85
N ASP A 59 23.56 9.00 3.95
CA ASP A 59 24.30 10.25 3.79
C ASP A 59 24.23 11.11 5.06
N ILE A 60 23.05 11.23 5.68
CA ILE A 60 22.89 12.05 6.88
C ILE A 60 23.33 11.36 8.18
N SER A 61 23.39 10.02 8.19
CA SER A 61 23.84 9.26 9.37
C SER A 61 25.34 8.97 9.37
N GLY A 62 26.08 9.45 8.36
CA GLY A 62 27.53 9.30 8.30
C GLY A 62 28.00 7.87 8.02
N LYS A 63 27.16 7.04 7.39
CA LYS A 63 27.42 5.60 7.17
C LYS A 63 28.03 5.28 5.79
N GLN A 64 28.53 6.28 5.06
CA GLN A 64 29.00 6.11 3.68
C GLN A 64 30.16 5.12 3.56
N SER A 65 31.08 5.10 4.52
CA SER A 65 32.22 4.17 4.53
C SER A 65 31.84 2.71 4.80
N ALA A 66 30.61 2.47 5.29
CA ALA A 66 30.09 1.14 5.56
C ALA A 66 29.22 0.59 4.41
N VAL A 67 28.97 1.38 3.36
CA VAL A 67 28.29 0.91 2.15
C VAL A 67 29.22 -0.04 1.41
N GLN A 68 28.72 -1.25 1.11
CA GLN A 68 29.48 -2.26 0.38
C GLN A 68 28.90 -2.56 -1.01
N ASP A 69 27.60 -2.33 -1.19
CA ASP A 69 26.88 -2.68 -2.41
C ASP A 69 25.57 -1.88 -2.52
N SER A 70 24.80 -2.09 -3.58
CA SER A 70 23.49 -1.47 -3.78
C SER A 70 22.50 -2.37 -4.51
N ILE A 71 21.21 -2.14 -4.26
CA ILE A 71 20.10 -2.77 -4.98
C ILE A 71 19.43 -1.71 -5.87
N ASP A 72 19.40 -1.96 -7.17
CA ASP A 72 18.62 -1.16 -8.11
C ASP A 72 17.13 -1.43 -7.91
N ALA A 73 16.36 -0.36 -7.70
CA ALA A 73 14.95 -0.45 -7.38
C ALA A 73 14.16 0.77 -7.89
N PHE A 74 12.87 0.55 -8.14
CA PHE A 74 11.91 1.64 -8.35
C PHE A 74 11.50 2.24 -7.01
N VAL A 75 11.57 3.57 -6.91
CA VAL A 75 11.11 4.29 -5.71
C VAL A 75 9.62 4.56 -5.81
N LEU A 76 8.86 4.13 -4.80
CA LEU A 76 7.42 4.38 -4.74
C LEU A 76 7.11 5.76 -4.16
N LEU A 77 5.82 6.14 -4.21
CA LEU A 77 5.32 7.46 -3.79
C LEU A 77 5.70 7.84 -2.35
N SER A 78 5.92 6.87 -1.46
CA SER A 78 6.30 7.11 -0.06
C SER A 78 7.76 7.55 0.10
N LYS A 79 8.56 7.49 -0.98
CA LYS A 79 10.01 7.76 -1.05
C LYS A 79 10.91 6.87 -0.19
N ARG A 80 10.30 6.03 0.65
CA ARG A 80 10.96 5.08 1.53
C ARG A 80 10.59 3.63 1.24
N SER A 81 9.75 3.40 0.24
CA SER A 81 9.39 2.07 -0.25
C SER A 81 9.96 1.86 -1.64
N PHE A 82 10.54 0.70 -1.86
CA PHE A 82 11.30 0.35 -3.05
C PHE A 82 10.85 -0.99 -3.59
N ILE A 83 10.71 -1.13 -4.90
CA ILE A 83 10.50 -2.41 -5.58
C ILE A 83 11.80 -2.76 -6.33
N PRO A 84 12.58 -3.74 -5.85
CA PRO A 84 13.74 -4.23 -6.58
C PRO A 84 13.35 -4.74 -7.97
N PHE A 85 14.22 -4.58 -8.97
CA PHE A 85 13.91 -4.99 -10.35
C PHE A 85 13.64 -6.49 -10.49
N ASP A 86 14.31 -7.31 -9.67
CA ASP A 86 14.25 -8.76 -9.75
C ASP A 86 13.22 -9.39 -8.78
N GLY A 87 12.19 -8.63 -8.38
CA GLY A 87 11.29 -9.08 -7.32
C GLY A 87 9.85 -8.55 -7.37
N ASP A 88 8.91 -9.45 -7.07
CA ASP A 88 7.54 -9.10 -6.66
C ASP A 88 7.49 -9.01 -5.13
N PHE A 89 8.05 -7.91 -4.59
CA PHE A 89 8.00 -7.51 -3.18
C PHE A 89 8.44 -6.05 -3.02
N GLN A 90 8.24 -5.48 -1.84
CA GLN A 90 8.74 -4.14 -1.50
C GLN A 90 9.70 -4.20 -0.32
N ILE A 91 10.79 -3.42 -0.39
CA ILE A 91 11.63 -3.08 0.76
C ILE A 91 11.22 -1.68 1.22
N LYS A 92 10.72 -1.55 2.45
CA LYS A 92 10.42 -0.25 3.06
C LYS A 92 11.46 0.02 4.15
N THR A 93 12.18 1.12 4.01
CA THR A 93 13.28 1.50 4.92
C THR A 93 12.88 2.72 5.75
N SER A 94 13.57 2.97 6.84
CA SER A 94 13.55 4.29 7.48
C SER A 94 14.03 5.38 6.52
N PHE A 95 13.39 6.54 6.62
CA PHE A 95 13.73 7.72 5.84
C PHE A 95 13.67 8.96 6.75
N PRO A 96 14.82 9.42 7.28
CA PRO A 96 14.89 10.48 8.29
C PRO A 96 14.71 11.88 7.67
N ALA A 97 13.60 12.07 6.97
CA ALA A 97 13.13 13.35 6.51
C ALA A 97 11.63 13.46 6.67
N GLN A 98 11.16 14.70 6.81
CA GLN A 98 9.74 14.98 6.85
C GLN A 98 9.15 14.91 5.44
N ILE A 99 8.10 14.09 5.28
CA ILE A 99 7.28 14.07 4.06
C ILE A 99 5.85 14.31 4.48
N THR A 100 5.25 15.34 3.89
CA THR A 100 3.99 15.96 4.34
C THR A 100 4.13 16.49 5.77
N SER A 101 3.41 15.92 6.74
CA SER A 101 3.39 16.35 8.14
C SER A 101 4.27 15.50 9.06
N GLU A 102 4.76 14.34 8.60
CA GLU A 102 5.37 13.33 9.47
C GLU A 102 6.82 13.04 9.13
N ASN A 103 7.61 12.76 10.16
CA ASN A 103 8.93 12.16 9.99
C ASN A 103 8.76 10.71 9.53
N ARG A 104 9.53 10.30 8.52
CA ARG A 104 9.39 8.98 7.88
C ARG A 104 10.40 7.96 8.37
N VAL A 105 10.89 8.12 9.59
CA VAL A 105 11.60 7.07 10.34
C VAL A 105 10.60 5.98 10.76
N ILE A 106 11.04 4.73 10.78
CA ILE A 106 10.28 3.58 11.24
C ILE A 106 10.94 3.14 12.55
N ASP A 107 10.27 3.34 13.68
CA ASP A 107 10.74 2.76 14.93
C ASP A 107 10.49 1.25 14.97
N TRP A 108 11.22 0.55 15.84
CA TRP A 108 11.11 -0.91 15.94
C TRP A 108 9.71 -1.38 16.31
N LYS A 109 9.00 -0.63 17.16
CA LYS A 109 7.63 -0.97 17.57
C LYS A 109 6.67 -0.96 16.38
N THR A 110 6.76 0.03 15.52
CA THR A 110 5.97 0.14 14.29
C THR A 110 6.22 -1.04 13.36
N ALA A 111 7.47 -1.50 13.26
CA ALA A 111 7.82 -2.69 12.48
C ALA A 111 7.20 -3.97 13.07
N LEU A 112 7.25 -4.14 14.40
CA LEU A 112 6.59 -5.24 15.10
C LEU A 112 5.07 -5.21 14.92
N ASP A 113 4.44 -4.04 15.06
CA ASP A 113 3.01 -3.85 14.89
C ASP A 113 2.58 -4.21 13.45
N ALA A 114 3.41 -3.92 12.45
CA ALA A 114 3.16 -4.31 11.06
C ALA A 114 3.21 -5.84 10.85
N ILE A 115 4.17 -6.54 11.47
CA ILE A 115 4.26 -8.01 11.44
C ILE A 115 3.05 -8.64 12.13
N GLU A 116 2.68 -8.13 13.30
CA GLU A 116 1.52 -8.63 14.04
C GLU A 116 0.20 -8.36 13.29
N CYS A 117 0.07 -7.20 12.64
CA CYS A 117 -1.06 -6.91 11.77
C CYS A 117 -1.17 -7.92 10.63
N ALA A 118 -0.06 -8.22 9.93
CA ALA A 118 -0.06 -9.23 8.87
C ALA A 118 -0.51 -10.60 9.40
N ARG A 119 -0.07 -11.00 10.60
CA ARG A 119 -0.50 -12.24 11.26
C ARG A 119 -2.01 -12.26 11.57
N ILE A 120 -2.57 -11.13 12.00
CA ILE A 120 -4.02 -10.99 12.25
C ILE A 120 -4.80 -11.08 10.95
N VAL A 121 -4.38 -10.36 9.90
CA VAL A 121 -5.05 -10.36 8.60
C VAL A 121 -5.03 -11.75 7.97
N SER A 122 -3.91 -12.48 8.06
CA SER A 122 -3.83 -13.88 7.62
C SER A 122 -4.87 -14.78 8.33
N LYS A 123 -5.06 -14.59 9.64
CA LYS A 123 -6.11 -15.31 10.39
C LYS A 123 -7.51 -14.91 9.94
N LEU A 124 -7.76 -13.63 9.70
CA LEU A 124 -9.04 -13.15 9.19
C LEU A 124 -9.35 -13.73 7.80
N ALA A 125 -8.38 -13.76 6.90
CA ALA A 125 -8.47 -14.38 5.58
C ALA A 125 -8.83 -15.87 5.67
N THR A 126 -8.12 -16.62 6.52
CA THR A 126 -8.35 -18.06 6.74
C THR A 126 -9.73 -18.36 7.32
N LEU A 127 -10.27 -17.45 8.13
CA LEU A 127 -11.61 -17.54 8.71
C LEU A 127 -12.71 -16.97 7.80
N GLU A 128 -12.37 -16.61 6.56
CA GLU A 128 -13.27 -15.98 5.58
C GLU A 128 -13.95 -14.73 6.16
N LYS A 129 -13.16 -13.90 6.85
CA LYS A 129 -13.62 -12.65 7.51
C LYS A 129 -13.21 -11.39 6.78
N LEU A 130 -12.40 -11.46 5.74
CA LEU A 130 -12.15 -10.29 4.88
C LEU A 130 -13.36 -10.09 3.94
N PRO A 131 -13.48 -8.95 3.25
CA PRO A 131 -14.39 -8.81 2.12
C PRO A 131 -13.90 -9.65 0.93
N ASP A 132 -14.81 -10.22 0.14
CA ASP A 132 -14.46 -11.16 -0.95
C ASP A 132 -13.65 -10.53 -2.09
N ASN A 133 -13.78 -9.21 -2.28
CA ASN A 133 -13.09 -8.44 -3.32
C ASN A 133 -11.92 -7.61 -2.76
N VAL A 134 -11.32 -8.08 -1.66
CA VAL A 134 -10.21 -7.42 -0.97
C VAL A 134 -9.00 -8.34 -0.90
N TRP A 135 -7.86 -7.79 -1.29
CA TRP A 135 -6.54 -8.36 -1.09
C TRP A 135 -5.73 -7.45 -0.18
N VAL A 136 -4.87 -8.02 0.66
CA VAL A 136 -4.03 -7.26 1.59
C VAL A 136 -2.59 -7.72 1.43
N LEU A 137 -1.68 -6.78 1.13
CA LEU A 137 -0.24 -7.05 1.07
C LEU A 137 0.35 -7.13 2.48
N PRO A 138 0.87 -8.30 2.89
CA PRO A 138 1.41 -8.47 4.22
C PRO A 138 2.81 -7.89 4.39
N THR A 139 3.13 -7.41 5.58
CA THR A 139 4.51 -7.26 6.01
C THR A 139 5.01 -8.64 6.49
N LEU A 140 6.06 -9.16 5.87
CA LEU A 140 6.51 -10.54 6.02
C LEU A 140 7.72 -10.67 6.96
N PHE A 141 8.62 -9.69 6.91
CA PHE A 141 9.85 -9.68 7.68
C PHE A 141 10.23 -8.25 8.05
N ALA A 142 10.80 -8.05 9.23
CA ALA A 142 11.37 -6.78 9.66
C ALA A 142 12.71 -7.01 10.36
N SER A 143 13.63 -6.08 10.19
CA SER A 143 14.90 -6.09 10.91
C SER A 143 15.43 -4.69 11.19
N GLN A 144 16.23 -4.58 12.25
CA GLN A 144 16.85 -3.36 12.73
C GLN A 144 18.18 -3.68 13.42
N VAL A 145 19.18 -2.81 13.26
CA VAL A 145 20.31 -2.78 14.19
C VAL A 145 19.80 -2.24 15.53
N LYS A 146 19.95 -3.03 16.59
CA LYS A 146 19.45 -2.69 17.91
C LYS A 146 19.79 -1.24 18.29
N ASP A 147 18.76 -0.50 18.70
CA ASP A 147 18.84 0.90 19.14
C ASP A 147 19.16 1.93 18.03
N ASP A 148 19.07 1.57 16.73
CA ASP A 148 19.20 2.51 15.59
C ASP A 148 18.01 2.46 14.62
N ASP A 149 17.00 3.31 14.87
CA ASP A 149 15.80 3.41 14.03
C ASP A 149 16.09 3.79 12.57
N ASN A 150 17.26 4.36 12.23
CA ASN A 150 17.58 4.65 10.82
C ASN A 150 17.88 3.40 10.01
N THR A 151 18.17 2.28 10.68
CA THR A 151 18.47 0.98 10.07
C THR A 151 17.24 0.09 9.95
N THR A 152 16.09 0.51 10.48
CA THR A 152 14.87 -0.29 10.38
C THR A 152 14.47 -0.44 8.92
N PHE A 153 14.21 -1.68 8.52
CA PHE A 153 13.54 -1.98 7.26
C PHE A 153 12.56 -3.13 7.46
N TYR A 154 11.61 -3.23 6.54
CA TYR A 154 10.78 -4.43 6.43
C TYR A 154 10.48 -4.79 4.98
N ILE A 155 10.21 -6.07 4.78
CA ILE A 155 9.79 -6.68 3.54
C ILE A 155 8.27 -6.72 3.54
N ARG A 156 7.65 -6.07 2.57
CA ARG A 156 6.24 -6.26 2.26
C ARG A 156 6.11 -7.20 1.08
N GLY A 157 5.21 -8.16 1.20
CA GLY A 157 4.87 -9.09 0.14
C GLY A 157 4.41 -8.40 -1.14
N GLY A 158 4.65 -9.07 -2.26
CA GLY A 158 4.17 -8.66 -3.57
C GLY A 158 2.76 -9.16 -3.85
N LEU A 159 2.34 -9.05 -5.10
CA LEU A 159 1.02 -9.52 -5.54
C LEU A 159 0.80 -11.00 -5.24
N ARG A 160 1.85 -11.82 -5.31
CA ARG A 160 1.79 -13.27 -5.02
C ARG A 160 1.61 -13.63 -3.56
N ASP A 161 1.95 -12.72 -2.64
CA ASP A 161 1.85 -12.98 -1.20
C ASP A 161 0.57 -12.37 -0.59
N ALA A 162 -0.27 -11.72 -1.40
CA ALA A 162 -1.45 -11.01 -0.92
C ALA A 162 -2.45 -11.97 -0.25
N TYR A 163 -2.97 -11.59 0.92
CA TYR A 163 -4.02 -12.33 1.61
C TYR A 163 -5.40 -11.92 1.10
N CYS A 164 -6.26 -12.90 0.81
CA CYS A 164 -7.69 -12.74 0.54
C CYS A 164 -8.47 -13.87 1.21
N ASN A 165 -9.80 -13.83 1.17
CA ASN A 165 -10.62 -14.92 1.71
C ASN A 165 -10.28 -16.25 1.03
N GLY A 166 -10.25 -17.31 1.84
CA GLY A 166 -9.94 -18.67 1.43
C GLY A 166 -8.45 -19.01 1.55
N ASN A 167 -8.10 -20.26 1.25
CA ASN A 167 -6.70 -20.73 1.26
C ASN A 167 -5.93 -20.34 -0.02
N VAL A 168 -6.46 -19.41 -0.82
CA VAL A 168 -5.82 -18.93 -2.04
C VAL A 168 -4.97 -17.72 -1.69
N LEU A 169 -3.66 -17.80 -1.97
CA LEU A 169 -2.75 -16.66 -1.86
C LEU A 169 -2.63 -15.95 -3.21
N GLY A 170 -2.57 -14.62 -3.14
CA GLY A 170 -2.16 -13.77 -4.23
C GLY A 170 -3.28 -13.16 -5.05
N VAL A 171 -2.93 -12.09 -5.75
CA VAL A 171 -3.77 -11.43 -6.75
C VAL A 171 -3.67 -12.20 -8.07
N PRO A 172 -4.80 -12.51 -8.75
CA PRO A 172 -4.76 -13.14 -10.06
C PRO A 172 -3.92 -12.36 -11.09
N GLU A 173 -3.06 -13.05 -11.84
CA GLU A 173 -2.04 -12.42 -12.71
C GLU A 173 -2.61 -11.54 -13.84
N HIS A 174 -3.87 -11.76 -14.24
CA HIS A 174 -4.53 -10.94 -15.26
C HIS A 174 -5.03 -9.58 -14.73
N LEU A 175 -4.99 -9.37 -13.40
CA LEU A 175 -5.43 -8.11 -12.79
C LEU A 175 -4.30 -7.11 -12.74
N THR A 176 -4.61 -5.87 -13.12
CA THR A 176 -3.68 -4.74 -13.10
C THR A 176 -3.97 -3.86 -11.88
N PRO A 177 -3.03 -3.75 -10.92
CA PRO A 177 -3.16 -2.82 -9.82
C PRO A 177 -2.88 -1.38 -10.25
N ILE A 178 -3.79 -0.46 -9.94
CA ILE A 178 -3.61 1.00 -10.11
C ILE A 178 -3.79 1.67 -8.75
N ILE A 179 -2.74 2.34 -8.24
CA ILE A 179 -2.84 3.08 -6.96
C ILE A 179 -3.98 4.09 -7.04
N ALA A 180 -4.83 4.13 -6.01
CA ALA A 180 -6.09 4.86 -6.06
C ALA A 180 -5.92 6.36 -6.31
N CYS A 181 -4.90 7.00 -5.70
CA CYS A 181 -4.63 8.41 -5.97
C CYS A 181 -4.25 8.68 -7.43
N ALA A 182 -3.66 7.72 -8.14
CA ALA A 182 -3.28 7.88 -9.54
C ALA A 182 -4.51 7.99 -10.46
N LEU A 183 -5.63 7.36 -10.11
CA LEU A 183 -6.84 7.36 -10.92
C LEU A 183 -7.38 8.77 -11.17
N THR A 184 -7.29 9.64 -10.17
CA THR A 184 -7.71 11.05 -10.24
C THR A 184 -6.59 12.01 -10.65
N THR A 185 -5.36 11.52 -10.81
CA THR A 185 -4.24 12.37 -11.25
C THR A 185 -4.27 12.57 -12.75
N ARG A 186 -3.73 13.70 -13.19
CA ARG A 186 -3.51 13.98 -14.61
C ARG A 186 -2.14 13.48 -15.02
N ASN A 187 -2.09 12.85 -16.19
CA ASN A 187 -0.84 12.36 -16.74
C ASN A 187 0.03 13.56 -17.20
N ILE A 188 1.34 13.49 -16.99
CA ILE A 188 2.27 14.50 -17.52
C ILE A 188 2.26 14.56 -19.05
N ILE A 189 1.95 13.45 -19.71
CA ILE A 189 1.87 13.32 -21.18
C ILE A 189 0.54 13.86 -21.71
N THR A 190 -0.56 13.68 -20.97
CA THR A 190 -1.91 14.17 -21.31
C THR A 190 -2.46 15.01 -20.15
N PRO A 191 -1.92 16.23 -19.94
CA PRO A 191 -2.18 17.04 -18.75
C PRO A 191 -3.62 17.58 -18.65
N ASP A 192 -4.40 17.44 -19.71
CA ASP A 192 -5.82 17.77 -19.81
C ASP A 192 -6.74 16.64 -19.34
N LYS A 193 -6.24 15.40 -19.24
CA LYS A 193 -7.02 14.21 -18.89
C LYS A 193 -6.48 13.51 -17.65
N THR A 194 -7.41 13.05 -16.82
CA THR A 194 -7.13 12.12 -15.72
C THR A 194 -6.90 10.69 -16.24
N LEU A 195 -6.29 9.85 -15.41
CA LEU A 195 -6.19 8.42 -15.71
C LEU A 195 -7.58 7.76 -15.79
N PHE A 196 -8.56 8.21 -15.00
CA PHE A 196 -9.95 7.76 -15.12
C PHE A 196 -10.51 8.01 -16.52
N GLU A 197 -10.37 9.24 -17.03
CA GLU A 197 -10.81 9.58 -18.40
C GLU A 197 -10.08 8.73 -19.44
N SER A 198 -8.79 8.46 -19.23
CA SER A 198 -8.00 7.58 -20.10
C SER A 198 -8.51 6.13 -20.10
N LEU A 199 -8.97 5.61 -18.96
CA LEU A 199 -9.58 4.28 -18.88
C LEU A 199 -10.93 4.23 -19.61
N VAL A 200 -11.71 5.31 -19.54
CA VAL A 200 -12.97 5.43 -20.29
C VAL A 200 -12.71 5.41 -21.79
N GLU A 201 -11.71 6.15 -22.26
CA GLU A 201 -11.28 6.13 -23.67
C GLU A 201 -10.76 4.77 -24.10
N PHE A 202 -10.15 4.01 -23.17
CA PHE A 202 -9.71 2.64 -23.38
C PHE A 202 -10.85 1.60 -23.40
N GLY A 203 -12.10 2.01 -23.16
CA GLY A 203 -13.30 1.20 -23.30
C GLY A 203 -13.98 0.79 -22.00
N PHE A 204 -13.59 1.34 -20.84
CA PHE A 204 -14.33 1.13 -19.59
C PHE A 204 -15.63 1.95 -19.60
N ASN A 205 -16.75 1.36 -19.15
CA ASN A 205 -17.96 2.12 -18.93
C ASN A 205 -17.81 3.01 -17.67
N PRO A 206 -17.89 4.35 -17.78
CA PRO A 206 -17.61 5.26 -16.68
C PRO A 206 -18.56 5.10 -15.50
N LEU A 207 -19.85 4.88 -15.76
CA LEU A 207 -20.88 4.76 -14.72
C LEU A 207 -20.73 3.45 -13.94
N ILE A 208 -20.49 2.35 -14.66
CA ILE A 208 -20.25 1.03 -14.05
C ILE A 208 -18.96 1.08 -13.24
N LEU A 209 -17.86 1.58 -13.81
CA LEU A 209 -16.56 1.68 -13.14
C LEU A 209 -16.65 2.51 -11.86
N PHE A 210 -17.28 3.69 -11.93
CA PHE A 210 -17.47 4.55 -10.75
C PHE A 210 -18.32 3.88 -9.66
N ARG A 211 -19.46 3.29 -10.04
CA ARG A 211 -20.35 2.59 -9.12
C ARG A 211 -19.63 1.45 -8.42
N ASP A 212 -18.91 0.62 -9.18
CA ASP A 212 -18.27 -0.58 -8.65
C ASP A 212 -17.11 -0.22 -7.71
N ILE A 213 -16.31 0.81 -8.06
CA ILE A 213 -15.28 1.36 -7.16
C ILE A 213 -15.91 1.91 -5.88
N SER A 214 -16.96 2.72 -6.00
CA SER A 214 -17.62 3.36 -4.84
C SER A 214 -18.22 2.32 -3.89
N ASN A 215 -18.88 1.30 -4.45
CA ASN A 215 -19.44 0.19 -3.69
C ASN A 215 -18.35 -0.62 -2.98
N ALA A 216 -17.21 -0.88 -3.63
CA ALA A 216 -16.11 -1.61 -3.01
C ALA A 216 -15.46 -0.80 -1.88
N ILE A 217 -15.26 0.51 -2.08
CA ILE A 217 -14.73 1.42 -1.06
C ILE A 217 -15.64 1.44 0.17
N ILE A 218 -16.93 1.76 -0.01
CA ILE A 218 -17.87 1.91 1.10
C ILE A 218 -18.12 0.55 1.77
N GLY A 219 -18.37 -0.49 0.96
CA GLY A 219 -18.67 -1.83 1.43
C GLY A 219 -17.52 -2.44 2.24
N SER A 220 -16.28 -2.35 1.73
CA SER A 220 -15.12 -2.85 2.47
C SER A 220 -14.92 -2.12 3.79
N GLN A 221 -15.10 -0.79 3.85
CA GLN A 221 -14.97 -0.03 5.10
C GLN A 221 -16.03 -0.42 6.13
N LEU A 222 -17.29 -0.57 5.73
CA LEU A 222 -18.36 -1.03 6.62
C LEU A 222 -18.06 -2.43 7.16
N HIS A 223 -17.56 -3.32 6.30
CA HIS A 223 -17.15 -4.67 6.69
C HIS A 223 -15.98 -4.64 7.68
N PHE A 224 -14.94 -3.86 7.41
CA PHE A 224 -13.78 -3.64 8.27
C PHE A 224 -14.17 -3.13 9.67
N ILE A 225 -15.10 -2.18 9.73
CA ILE A 225 -15.69 -1.71 10.99
C ILE A 225 -16.41 -2.87 11.72
N ALA A 226 -17.17 -3.69 10.99
CA ALA A 226 -17.90 -4.81 11.58
C ALA A 226 -16.96 -5.87 12.19
N ILE A 227 -15.84 -6.17 11.54
CA ILE A 227 -14.81 -7.09 12.06
C ILE A 227 -13.80 -6.41 12.99
N ARG A 228 -13.96 -5.11 13.22
CA ARG A 228 -13.14 -4.27 14.10
C ARG A 228 -11.66 -4.29 13.74
N TRP A 229 -11.40 -4.31 12.44
CA TRP A 229 -10.08 -4.09 11.85
C TRP A 229 -10.21 -2.93 10.88
N VAL A 230 -9.73 -1.75 11.26
CA VAL A 230 -9.84 -0.53 10.45
C VAL A 230 -8.46 -0.22 9.87
N PRO A 231 -8.16 -0.62 8.63
CA PRO A 231 -6.88 -0.31 8.01
C PRO A 231 -6.78 1.20 7.71
N ASP A 232 -5.56 1.75 7.72
CA ASP A 232 -5.31 3.09 7.18
C ASP A 232 -5.47 3.05 5.66
N ALA A 233 -6.67 3.40 5.22
CA ALA A 233 -7.13 3.22 3.86
C ALA A 233 -7.08 4.54 3.06
N HIS A 234 -6.11 5.41 3.35
CA HIS A 234 -5.87 6.58 2.52
C HIS A 234 -5.49 6.19 1.07
N THR A 235 -5.63 7.10 0.11
CA THR A 235 -5.52 6.80 -1.34
C THR A 235 -4.19 6.22 -1.80
N GLN A 236 -3.09 6.53 -1.12
CA GLN A 236 -1.79 5.93 -1.42
C GLN A 236 -1.64 4.49 -0.90
N ASN A 237 -2.51 4.02 0.00
CA ASN A 237 -2.50 2.68 0.61
C ASN A 237 -3.48 1.71 -0.07
N ILE A 238 -4.26 2.19 -1.03
CA ILE A 238 -5.19 1.38 -1.82
C ILE A 238 -4.72 1.36 -3.27
N ALA A 239 -4.78 0.19 -3.90
CA ALA A 239 -4.81 0.04 -5.34
C ALA A 239 -6.14 -0.57 -5.79
N TYR A 240 -6.64 -0.11 -6.93
CA TYR A 240 -7.74 -0.72 -7.65
C TYR A 240 -7.22 -1.85 -8.51
N LEU A 241 -7.84 -3.02 -8.41
CA LEU A 241 -7.56 -4.16 -9.26
C LEU A 241 -8.53 -4.11 -10.44
N LEU A 242 -7.99 -3.87 -11.63
CA LEU A 242 -8.75 -3.81 -12.87
C LEU A 242 -8.43 -5.02 -13.74
N ASP A 243 -9.45 -5.60 -14.37
CA ASP A 243 -9.25 -6.50 -15.50
C ASP A 243 -9.28 -5.68 -16.79
N MET A 244 -8.10 -5.49 -17.38
CA MET A 244 -7.92 -4.67 -18.58
C MET A 244 -8.45 -5.35 -19.85
N ASN A 245 -8.65 -6.67 -19.83
CA ASN A 245 -9.24 -7.41 -20.94
C ASN A 245 -10.76 -7.33 -20.89
N ARG A 246 -11.34 -7.56 -19.71
CA ARG A 246 -12.79 -7.49 -19.47
C ARG A 246 -13.32 -6.07 -19.28
N LYS A 247 -12.42 -5.07 -19.19
CA LYS A 247 -12.74 -3.65 -18.98
C LYS A 247 -13.60 -3.43 -17.73
N CYS A 248 -13.28 -4.12 -16.64
CA CYS A 248 -14.05 -4.04 -15.40
C CYS A 248 -13.17 -3.87 -14.17
N PHE A 249 -13.76 -3.28 -13.13
CA PHE A 249 -13.19 -3.27 -11.80
C PHE A 249 -13.45 -4.61 -11.10
N VAL A 250 -12.45 -5.13 -10.39
CA VAL A 250 -12.52 -6.43 -9.72
C VAL A 250 -12.48 -6.28 -8.20
N GLY A 251 -11.64 -5.40 -7.66
CA GLY A 251 -11.54 -5.24 -6.21
C GLY A 251 -10.45 -4.29 -5.75
N LEU A 252 -10.16 -4.35 -4.45
CA LEU A 252 -9.20 -3.49 -3.78
C LEU A 252 -7.99 -4.29 -3.32
N LEU A 253 -6.81 -3.73 -3.50
CA LEU A 253 -5.57 -4.20 -2.91
C LEU A 253 -5.11 -3.18 -1.87
N LEU A 254 -5.02 -3.59 -0.61
CA LEU A 254 -4.58 -2.75 0.51
C LEU A 254 -3.10 -3.02 0.78
N LYS A 255 -2.35 -1.96 1.10
CA LYS A 255 -0.97 -2.01 1.58
C LYS A 255 -0.79 -1.02 2.73
N ASP A 256 0.32 -1.11 3.46
CA ASP A 256 0.54 -0.30 4.66
C ASP A 256 -0.65 -0.42 5.63
N SER A 257 -1.25 -1.62 5.74
CA SER A 257 -2.43 -1.86 6.58
C SER A 257 -2.11 -1.96 8.07
N GLU A 258 -0.88 -1.59 8.46
CA GLU A 258 -0.50 -1.37 9.85
C GLU A 258 -1.50 -0.39 10.49
N CYS A 259 -2.20 -0.82 11.53
CA CYS A 259 -3.38 -0.11 12.02
C CYS A 259 -3.00 1.22 12.68
N GLU A 260 -3.59 2.33 12.24
CA GLU A 260 -3.71 3.50 13.10
C GLU A 260 -4.72 3.19 14.21
N LYS A 261 -4.21 2.96 15.42
CA LYS A 261 -4.93 3.02 16.70
C LYS A 261 -5.94 1.88 16.96
N ASN A 262 -5.42 0.89 17.68
CA ASN A 262 -6.08 0.14 18.76
C ASN A 262 -7.17 -0.90 18.42
N LYS A 263 -6.88 -2.11 18.91
CA LYS A 263 -7.80 -3.07 19.55
C LYS A 263 -8.87 -3.65 18.63
N ILE A 264 -8.62 -4.89 18.18
CA ILE A 264 -9.69 -5.86 17.91
C ILE A 264 -10.61 -5.86 19.14
N ILE A 265 -11.77 -5.21 19.06
CA ILE A 265 -12.78 -5.37 20.10
C ILE A 265 -13.60 -6.61 19.67
N SER A 266 -13.80 -7.60 20.53
CA SER A 266 -14.71 -8.72 20.25
C SER A 266 -16.17 -8.35 20.52
N GLY A 267 -17.11 -8.77 19.66
CA GLY A 267 -18.56 -8.77 19.96
C GLY A 267 -19.41 -7.61 19.43
N GLY A 268 -19.64 -7.53 18.12
CA GLY A 268 -20.67 -6.68 17.51
C GLY A 268 -21.47 -7.46 16.48
N LYS A 269 -22.78 -7.25 16.39
CA LYS A 269 -23.64 -7.86 15.36
C LYS A 269 -23.47 -7.12 14.02
N LEU A 270 -23.41 -7.88 12.94
CA LEU A 270 -23.37 -7.39 11.55
C LEU A 270 -24.64 -6.58 11.23
N ALA A 271 -24.49 -5.41 10.62
CA ALA A 271 -25.54 -4.79 9.83
C ALA A 271 -25.30 -5.15 8.37
N SER A 272 -26.23 -5.87 7.74
CA SER A 272 -26.21 -6.13 6.30
C SER A 272 -26.59 -4.84 5.57
N LEU A 273 -25.61 -4.09 5.07
CA LEU A 273 -25.87 -2.95 4.19
C LEU A 273 -25.63 -3.37 2.74
N ILE A 274 -26.70 -3.82 2.09
CA ILE A 274 -26.77 -4.00 0.65
C ILE A 274 -27.37 -2.70 0.09
N PHE A 275 -26.58 -1.92 -0.64
CA PHE A 275 -27.14 -0.79 -1.40
C PHE A 275 -27.94 -1.35 -2.59
N PRO A 276 -29.21 -0.96 -2.77
CA PRO A 276 -30.01 -1.46 -3.88
C PRO A 276 -29.45 -1.00 -5.23
N SER A 277 -29.47 -1.88 -6.23
CA SER A 277 -29.07 -1.52 -7.59
C SER A 277 -30.10 -0.58 -8.21
N VAL A 278 -29.71 0.65 -8.49
CA VAL A 278 -30.49 1.54 -9.34
C VAL A 278 -29.79 1.63 -10.69
N THR A 279 -30.53 1.30 -11.75
CA THR A 279 -30.08 1.40 -13.14
C THR A 279 -29.98 2.89 -13.51
N PRO A 280 -28.80 3.42 -13.89
CA PRO A 280 -28.71 4.79 -14.36
C PRO A 280 -29.17 4.90 -15.81
N THR A 281 -30.00 5.89 -16.11
CA THR A 281 -30.31 6.34 -17.47
C THR A 281 -29.16 7.19 -18.02
N GLU A 282 -28.74 6.92 -19.26
CA GLU A 282 -27.70 7.66 -19.96
C GLU A 282 -28.21 9.00 -20.50
N SER A 283 -27.61 10.12 -20.08
CA SER A 283 -27.22 11.24 -20.97
C SER A 283 -26.33 12.26 -20.24
N GLU A 284 -25.57 13.02 -21.03
CA GLU A 284 -24.55 14.02 -20.70
C GLU A 284 -23.12 13.52 -20.39
N HIS A 285 -22.31 13.47 -21.45
CA HIS A 285 -21.08 12.69 -21.50
C HIS A 285 -19.78 13.41 -21.07
N GLN A 286 -19.83 14.59 -20.46
CA GLN A 286 -18.63 15.27 -19.93
C GLN A 286 -18.84 15.89 -18.53
N SER A 287 -20.02 16.46 -18.26
CA SER A 287 -20.40 16.91 -16.91
C SER A 287 -20.36 15.75 -15.90
N THR A 288 -20.90 14.60 -16.30
CA THR A 288 -20.97 13.38 -15.49
C THR A 288 -19.59 12.83 -15.10
N GLN A 289 -18.61 12.85 -16.02
CA GLN A 289 -17.25 12.36 -15.74
C GLN A 289 -16.53 13.24 -14.69
N ARG A 290 -16.68 14.56 -14.80
CA ARG A 290 -16.09 15.50 -13.82
C ARG A 290 -16.73 15.39 -12.45
N ILE A 291 -18.04 15.13 -12.39
CA ILE A 291 -18.75 14.85 -11.13
C ILE A 291 -18.20 13.56 -10.52
N ILE A 292 -18.08 12.48 -11.29
CA ILE A 292 -17.50 11.20 -10.86
C ILE A 292 -16.10 11.37 -10.27
N ILE A 293 -15.19 12.07 -10.97
CA ILE A 293 -13.83 12.32 -10.50
C ILE A 293 -13.85 13.09 -9.18
N SER A 294 -14.70 14.11 -9.08
CA SER A 294 -14.86 14.92 -7.87
C SER A 294 -15.41 14.09 -6.70
N THR A 295 -16.35 13.18 -6.96
CA THR A 295 -16.92 12.28 -5.95
C THR A 295 -15.95 11.19 -5.51
N LEU A 296 -15.17 10.61 -6.42
CA LEU A 296 -14.07 9.71 -6.07
C LEU A 296 -13.05 10.41 -5.17
N TYR A 297 -12.65 11.65 -5.52
CA TYR A 297 -11.79 12.48 -4.68
C TYR A 297 -12.41 12.72 -3.29
N PHE A 298 -13.72 12.92 -3.20
CA PHE A 298 -14.40 13.06 -1.92
C PHE A 298 -14.42 11.75 -1.10
N HIS A 299 -14.76 10.60 -1.71
CA HIS A 299 -14.65 9.29 -1.04
C HIS A 299 -13.25 9.02 -0.52
N HIS A 300 -12.25 9.44 -1.28
CA HIS A 300 -10.84 9.41 -0.91
C HIS A 300 -10.49 10.28 0.30
N THR A 301 -11.17 11.40 0.50
CA THR A 301 -11.04 12.21 1.73
C THR A 301 -11.83 11.64 2.91
N ILE A 302 -12.92 10.91 2.69
CA ILE A 302 -13.71 10.27 3.77
C ILE A 302 -12.87 9.29 4.58
N TYR A 303 -11.91 8.61 3.95
CA TYR A 303 -11.01 7.61 4.54
C TYR A 303 -10.19 8.07 5.76
N THR A 304 -10.09 9.38 6.03
CA THR A 304 -9.24 9.88 7.13
C THR A 304 -9.96 10.70 8.20
N LYS A 305 -11.18 11.20 7.95
CA LYS A 305 -11.83 12.14 8.90
C LYS A 305 -13.33 12.00 9.11
N HIS A 306 -14.06 11.28 8.24
CA HIS A 306 -15.52 11.31 8.24
C HIS A 306 -16.20 9.92 8.37
N ILE A 307 -15.41 8.84 8.45
CA ILE A 307 -15.93 7.48 8.65
C ILE A 307 -16.65 7.34 10.00
N GLU A 308 -16.09 7.90 11.08
CA GLU A 308 -16.68 7.73 12.42
C GLU A 308 -18.06 8.42 12.57
N PRO A 309 -18.28 9.66 12.08
CA PRO A 309 -19.63 10.26 12.00
C PRO A 309 -20.61 9.46 11.13
N LEU A 310 -20.18 8.96 9.97
CA LEU A 310 -21.02 8.15 9.06
C LEU A 310 -21.42 6.82 9.70
N ALA A 311 -20.49 6.13 10.37
CA ALA A 311 -20.77 4.89 11.09
C ALA A 311 -21.74 5.11 12.28
N ARG A 312 -21.69 6.26 12.94
CA ARG A 312 -22.65 6.63 14.00
C ARG A 312 -24.04 6.94 13.47
N LEU A 313 -24.15 7.50 12.26
CA LEU A 313 -25.42 7.76 11.59
C LEU A 313 -26.11 6.48 11.11
N LEU A 314 -25.33 5.47 10.68
CA LEU A 314 -25.85 4.20 10.17
C LEU A 314 -26.17 3.15 11.26
N ASN A 315 -25.80 3.42 12.52
CA ASN A 315 -26.10 2.56 13.68
C ASN A 315 -27.28 3.09 14.53
N LYS A 316 -28.11 3.98 13.98
CA LYS A 316 -29.43 4.35 14.51
C LYS A 316 -30.51 3.68 13.68
#